data_AF-A0A519Z1T5-F1
#
_entry.id   AF-A0A519Z1T5-F1
#
_cell.length_a   1.000
_cell.length_b   1.000
_cell.length_c   1.000
_cell.angle_alpha   90.00
_cell.angle_beta   90.00
_cell.angle_gamma   90.00
#
_symmetry.space_group_name_H-M   'P 1'
#
loop_
_entity.id
_entity.type
_entity.pdbx_description
1 polymer ?
#
loop_
_entity_poly.entity_id
_entity_poly.type
_entity_poly.pdbx_seq_one_letter_code
_entity_poly.pdbx_strand_id
1 'polypeptide(L)'
;MAAPVRGRTGAGPGLGDARFDRRAGSCAGGGQPKKSRVGDEALGRSRGGLSTKVHVLADAQGRPVHVVVGAGQQHDCRRAADLLQAVHKTGKVLADKAYDT
;
A
#
# COMPACT_ATOMS: atom_id res chain seq x y z
N MET A 1 51.08 -8.40 7.40
CA MET A 1 50.38 -9.69 7.63
C MET A 1 48.94 -9.53 7.15
N ALA A 2 48.58 -10.20 6.05
CA ALA A 2 47.26 -10.12 5.42
C ALA A 2 46.34 -11.23 5.99
N ALA A 3 45.11 -10.88 6.35
CA ALA A 3 44.10 -11.84 6.82
C ALA A 3 43.44 -12.57 5.63
N PRO A 4 43.09 -13.86 5.75
CA PRO A 4 42.54 -14.64 4.64
C PRO A 4 41.05 -14.34 4.40
N VAL A 5 40.68 -14.27 3.12
CA VAL A 5 39.30 -14.22 2.64
C VAL A 5 38.71 -15.63 2.56
N ARG A 6 37.56 -15.86 3.18
CA ARG A 6 36.74 -17.09 3.08
C ARG A 6 35.29 -16.67 3.38
N GLY A 7 34.25 -16.98 2.63
CA GLY A 7 34.00 -17.66 1.37
C GLY A 7 32.48 -17.64 1.29
N ARG A 8 31.90 -16.90 0.33
CA ARG A 8 30.44 -16.72 0.22
C ARG A 8 29.86 -18.00 -0.38
N THR A 9 29.23 -18.86 0.43
CA THR A 9 28.40 -19.94 -0.09
C THR A 9 27.13 -19.34 -0.67
N GLY A 10 27.04 -19.32 -2.00
CA GLY A 10 25.85 -18.90 -2.71
C GLY A 10 24.77 -19.97 -2.59
N ALA A 11 23.67 -19.65 -1.93
CA ALA A 11 22.38 -20.28 -2.23
C ALA A 11 21.83 -19.56 -3.46
N GLY A 12 21.73 -20.27 -4.59
CA GLY A 12 21.10 -19.75 -5.80
C GLY A 12 19.64 -19.38 -5.54
N PRO A 13 19.07 -18.40 -6.25
CA PRO A 13 17.66 -18.07 -6.08
C PRO A 13 16.82 -19.20 -6.68
N GLY A 14 16.23 -20.02 -5.81
CA GLY A 14 15.10 -20.86 -6.20
C GLY A 14 13.96 -19.96 -6.67
N LEU A 15 13.40 -20.28 -7.84
CA LEU A 15 12.16 -19.68 -8.34
C LEU A 15 11.05 -19.93 -7.30
N GLY A 16 10.67 -18.89 -6.57
CA GLY A 16 9.56 -18.91 -5.64
C GLY A 16 8.92 -17.53 -5.58
N ASP A 17 7.61 -17.51 -5.85
CA ASP A 17 6.60 -16.47 -5.69
C ASP A 17 7.13 -15.03 -5.67
N ALA A 18 6.91 -14.30 -6.76
CA ALA A 18 7.15 -12.86 -6.84
C ALA A 18 6.18 -12.11 -5.90
N ARG A 19 6.43 -12.16 -4.59
CA ARG A 19 5.85 -11.22 -3.64
C ARG A 19 6.53 -9.90 -3.92
N PHE A 20 5.79 -8.95 -4.50
CA PHE A 20 6.23 -7.57 -4.73
C PHE A 20 6.53 -6.80 -3.43
N ASP A 21 6.70 -7.47 -2.30
CA ASP A 21 7.09 -6.91 -1.01
C ASP A 21 8.62 -6.79 -0.92
N ARG A 22 9.20 -5.93 -1.76
CA ARG A 22 10.57 -5.45 -1.53
C ARG A 22 10.53 -4.68 -0.20
N ARG A 23 10.81 -5.34 0.93
CA ARG A 23 10.76 -4.75 2.28
C ARG A 23 11.56 -3.45 2.28
N ALA A 24 10.87 -2.30 2.29
CA ALA A 24 11.50 -1.05 2.61
C ALA A 24 11.92 -1.12 4.09
N GLY A 25 13.22 -1.20 4.36
CA GLY A 25 13.74 -1.10 5.72
C GLY A 25 13.24 0.18 6.39
N SER A 26 13.21 0.22 7.72
CA SER A 26 12.92 1.45 8.45
C SER A 26 13.88 2.55 7.99
N CYS A 27 13.37 3.67 7.49
CA CYS A 27 14.18 4.85 7.23
C CYS A 27 14.87 5.26 8.54
N ALA A 28 16.20 5.18 8.57
CA ALA A 28 17.00 5.69 9.68
C ALA A 28 16.96 7.23 9.61
N GLY A 29 15.99 7.85 10.28
CA GLY A 29 15.82 9.29 10.27
C GLY A 29 15.43 9.79 11.66
N GLY A 30 16.40 10.36 12.39
CA GLY A 30 16.22 10.99 13.70
C GLY A 30 15.53 12.36 13.66
N GLY A 31 14.54 12.53 12.77
CA GLY A 31 13.75 13.75 12.70
C GLY A 31 12.49 13.63 13.56
N GLN A 32 12.18 14.66 14.34
CA GLN A 32 10.90 14.77 15.04
C GLN A 32 9.76 14.71 14.02
N PRO A 33 8.80 13.76 14.15
CA PRO A 33 7.67 13.70 13.24
C PRO A 33 6.85 14.98 13.38
N LYS A 34 6.65 15.70 12.26
CA LYS A 34 5.69 16.80 12.19
C LYS A 34 4.31 16.19 12.44
N LYS A 35 3.63 16.59 13.53
CA LYS A 35 2.28 16.11 13.83
C LYS A 35 1.31 16.63 12.77
N SER A 36 0.89 15.76 11.87
CA SER A 36 -0.34 15.93 11.10
C SER A 36 -1.54 15.49 11.95
N ARG A 37 -2.74 15.88 11.52
CA ARG A 37 -3.97 15.37 12.12
C ARG A 37 -4.16 13.92 11.73
N VAL A 38 -4.65 13.11 12.67
CA VAL A 38 -4.99 11.70 12.42
C VAL A 38 -5.99 11.62 11.27
N GLY A 39 -5.58 11.02 10.15
CA GLY A 39 -6.42 10.79 8.97
C GLY A 39 -6.13 11.65 7.74
N ASP A 40 -5.27 12.67 7.85
CA ASP A 40 -4.93 13.56 6.73
C ASP A 40 -3.78 13.01 5.85
N GLU A 41 -3.02 12.06 6.36
CA GLU A 41 -1.89 11.46 5.65
C GLU A 41 -2.31 10.21 4.86
N ALA A 42 -1.90 10.16 3.59
CA ALA A 42 -2.02 8.97 2.75
C ALA A 42 -0.91 7.93 3.01
N LEU A 43 0.11 8.28 3.80
CA LEU A 43 1.15 7.36 4.25
C LEU A 43 0.77 6.76 5.59
N GLY A 44 0.92 5.44 5.66
CA GLY A 44 0.59 4.63 6.81
C GLY A 44 1.79 3.97 7.47
N ARG A 45 1.66 3.59 8.73
CA ARG A 45 2.67 2.84 9.48
C ARG A 45 2.19 1.41 9.67
N SER A 46 2.99 0.44 9.25
CA SER A 46 2.77 -0.99 9.44
C SER A 46 4.00 -1.65 10.07
N ARG A 47 3.89 -2.91 10.49
CA ARG A 47 5.04 -3.70 10.98
C ARG A 47 6.16 -3.84 9.94
N GLY A 48 5.83 -3.70 8.65
CA GLY A 48 6.77 -3.78 7.53
C GLY A 48 7.38 -2.44 7.11
N GLY A 49 7.08 -1.34 7.80
CA GLY A 49 7.50 0.01 7.40
C GLY A 49 6.32 0.89 6.96
N LEU A 50 6.63 1.91 6.16
CA LEU A 50 5.61 2.82 5.62
C LEU A 50 4.83 2.12 4.49
N SER A 51 3.51 2.24 4.49
CA SER A 51 2.64 1.64 3.48
C SER A 51 1.46 2.53 3.12
N THR A 52 0.93 2.35 1.92
CA THR A 52 -0.18 3.14 1.37
C THR A 52 -1.11 2.22 0.58
N LYS A 53 -2.40 2.55 0.58
CA LYS A 53 -3.45 1.90 -0.21
C LYS A 53 -3.93 2.83 -1.30
N VAL A 54 -4.19 2.26 -2.48
CA VAL A 54 -4.77 2.97 -3.62
C VAL A 54 -6.14 2.35 -3.89
N HIS A 55 -7.18 3.15 -3.72
CA HIS A 55 -8.56 2.79 -3.97
C HIS A 55 -8.99 3.41 -5.30
N VAL A 56 -9.55 2.60 -6.20
CA VAL A 56 -9.87 3.02 -7.57
C VAL A 56 -11.32 2.67 -7.90
N LEU A 57 -12.05 3.67 -8.37
CA LEU A 57 -13.30 3.46 -9.10
C LEU A 57 -12.96 3.38 -10.59
N ALA A 58 -13.38 2.31 -11.25
CA ALA A 58 -13.17 2.11 -12.68
C ALA A 58 -14.49 2.08 -13.47
N ASP A 59 -14.45 2.50 -14.73
CA ASP A 59 -15.56 2.34 -15.66
C ASP A 59 -15.71 0.89 -16.15
N ALA A 60 -16.73 0.63 -16.96
CA ALA A 60 -16.98 -0.70 -17.53
C ALA A 60 -15.86 -1.21 -18.46
N GLN A 61 -15.01 -0.31 -18.95
CA GLN A 61 -13.84 -0.62 -19.77
C GLN A 61 -12.56 -0.79 -18.92
N GLY A 62 -12.66 -0.69 -17.60
CA GLY A 62 -11.54 -0.82 -16.67
C GLY A 62 -10.68 0.43 -16.55
N ARG A 63 -11.13 1.59 -17.03
CA ARG A 63 -10.38 2.85 -16.91
C ARG A 63 -10.66 3.48 -15.55
N PRO A 64 -9.63 3.93 -14.81
CA PRO A 64 -9.84 4.61 -13.54
C PRO A 64 -10.55 5.95 -13.75
N VAL A 65 -11.70 6.12 -13.11
CA VAL A 65 -12.53 7.34 -13.12
C VAL A 65 -12.24 8.18 -11.87
N HIS A 66 -12.00 7.53 -10.73
CA HIS A 66 -11.68 8.19 -9.49
C HIS A 66 -10.64 7.39 -8.71
N VAL A 67 -9.66 8.09 -8.12
CA VAL A 67 -8.57 7.47 -7.35
C VAL A 67 -8.47 8.15 -6.00
N VAL A 68 -8.51 7.36 -4.93
CA VAL A 68 -8.34 7.81 -3.55
C VAL A 68 -7.16 7.08 -2.96
N VAL A 69 -6.26 7.83 -2.32
CA VAL A 69 -5.08 7.27 -1.69
C VAL A 69 -5.22 7.39 -0.17
N GLY A 70 -4.99 6.28 0.54
CA GLY A 70 -5.15 6.20 1.98
C GLY A 70 -3.97 5.54 2.66
N ALA A 71 -3.81 5.81 3.96
CA ALA A 71 -2.79 5.16 4.78
C ALA A 71 -2.95 3.62 4.75
N GLY A 72 -1.85 2.88 4.64
CA GLY A 72 -1.90 1.44 4.41
C GLY A 72 -2.60 0.62 5.51
N GLN A 73 -2.63 1.12 6.75
CA GLN A 73 -3.35 0.51 7.88
C GLN A 73 -4.86 0.83 7.90
N GLN A 74 -5.33 1.74 7.05
CA GLN A 74 -6.75 2.12 7.02
C GLN A 74 -7.59 0.99 6.40
N HIS A 75 -8.75 0.71 6.99
CA HIS A 75 -9.71 -0.24 6.42
C HIS A 75 -10.33 0.29 5.14
N ASP A 76 -10.54 -0.59 4.16
CA ASP A 76 -11.00 -0.23 2.82
C ASP A 76 -12.44 0.29 2.83
N CYS A 77 -13.29 -0.24 3.71
CA CYS A 77 -14.64 0.23 3.97
C CYS A 77 -14.74 1.75 4.25
N ARG A 78 -13.74 2.34 4.91
CA ARG A 78 -13.75 3.78 5.21
C ARG A 78 -13.66 4.65 3.97
N ARG A 79 -13.15 4.11 2.86
CA ARG A 79 -13.03 4.80 1.57
C ARG A 79 -14.12 4.41 0.58
N ALA A 80 -14.98 3.44 0.93
CA ALA A 80 -16.11 3.02 0.09
C ALA A 80 -17.06 4.19 -0.18
N ALA A 81 -17.44 4.94 0.86
CA ALA A 81 -18.34 6.09 0.72
C ALA A 81 -17.76 7.17 -0.19
N ASP A 82 -16.48 7.51 -0.03
CA ASP A 82 -15.77 8.49 -0.86
C ASP A 82 -15.80 8.07 -2.34
N LEU A 83 -15.58 6.78 -2.64
CA LEU A 83 -15.64 6.26 -4.01
C LEU A 83 -17.06 6.27 -4.57
N LEU A 84 -18.06 5.90 -3.77
CA LEU A 84 -19.45 5.83 -4.22
C LEU A 84 -20.05 7.22 -4.48
N GLN A 85 -19.63 8.25 -3.74
CA GLN A 85 -20.03 9.63 -4.01
C GLN A 85 -19.56 10.13 -5.39
N ALA A 86 -18.44 9.60 -5.90
CA ALA A 86 -17.94 9.92 -7.24
C ALA A 86 -18.73 9.24 -8.37
N VAL A 87 -19.65 8.31 -8.05
CA VAL A 87 -20.47 7.62 -9.06
C VAL A 87 -21.63 8.53 -9.49
N HIS A 88 -21.45 9.24 -10.60
CA HIS A 88 -22.42 10.20 -11.13
C HIS A 88 -23.72 9.58 -11.69
N LYS A 89 -23.77 8.27 -11.93
CA LYS A 89 -24.95 7.58 -12.46
C LYS A 89 -25.44 6.51 -11.49
N THR A 90 -26.73 6.51 -11.17
CA THR A 90 -27.40 5.39 -10.51
C THR A 90 -27.21 4.12 -11.33
N GLY A 91 -26.54 3.12 -10.75
CA GLY A 91 -26.18 1.88 -11.43
C GLY A 91 -25.71 0.81 -10.44
N LYS A 92 -25.30 -0.34 -10.96
CA LYS A 92 -24.72 -1.43 -10.16
C LYS A 92 -23.20 -1.22 -10.07
N VAL A 93 -22.65 -1.38 -8.87
CA VAL A 93 -21.21 -1.34 -8.62
C VAL A 93 -20.76 -2.75 -8.21
N LEU A 94 -19.60 -3.17 -8.72
CA LEU A 94 -18.91 -4.37 -8.26
C LEU A 94 -17.71 -3.91 -7.42
N ALA A 95 -17.56 -4.46 -6.24
CA ALA A 95 -16.49 -4.12 -5.30
C ALA A 95 -15.96 -5.37 -4.60
N ASP A 96 -14.75 -5.25 -4.06
CA ASP A 96 -14.19 -6.27 -3.18
C ASP A 96 -15.00 -6.38 -1.88
N LYS A 97 -14.98 -7.56 -1.26
CA LYS A 97 -15.67 -7.81 0.01
C LYS A 97 -15.21 -6.88 1.14
N ALA A 98 -13.96 -6.42 1.13
CA ALA A 98 -13.45 -5.48 2.14
C ALA A 98 -14.14 -4.10 2.12
N TYR A 99 -14.91 -3.79 1.07
CA TYR A 99 -15.75 -2.60 0.99
C TYR A 99 -17.17 -2.81 1.52
N ASP A 100 -17.56 -4.05 1.85
CA ASP A 100 -18.84 -4.40 2.47
C ASP A 100 -18.70 -4.38 3.99
N THR A 101 -19.46 -3.51 4.66
CA THR A 101 -19.44 -3.25 6.12
C THR A 101 -20.76 -2.71 6.61
#